data_AF-A0A352DNU8-F1
#
_entry.id   AF-A0A352DNU8-F1
#
_cell.length_a   1.000
_cell.length_b   1.000
_cell.length_c   1.000
_cell.angle_alpha   90.00
_cell.angle_beta   90.00
_cell.angle_gamma   90.00
#
_symmetry.space_group_name_H-M   'P 1'
#
loop_
_entity.id
_entity.type
_entity.pdbx_description
1 polymer ?
#
loop_
_entity_poly.entity_id
_entity_poly.type
_entity_poly.pdbx_seq_one_letter_code
_entity_poly.pdbx_strand_id
1 'polypeptide(L)'
;MNGSRSIGGGSRKLYHHDPDTGGGGSTKKSVDKSSDDGVQYGKEEIKNDFDGKPYTYPELHLPKKEYGTVIRQIDDNYESKYKGKSIGFHSTSKYTYKFEIRGYNDYNIFSKWKND
;
A
#
# COMPACT_ATOMS: atom_id res chain seq x y z
N MET A 1 -13.68 -6.01 59.52
CA MET A 1 -13.97 -4.76 60.28
C MET A 1 -12.63 -4.12 60.66
N ASN A 2 -12.56 -2.78 60.59
CA ASN A 2 -11.40 -1.89 60.79
C ASN A 2 -10.29 -2.02 59.72
N GLY A 3 -9.92 -1.03 58.91
CA GLY A 3 -10.18 0.41 58.94
C GLY A 3 -8.86 1.15 59.05
N SER A 4 -8.54 2.01 58.07
CA SER A 4 -7.74 3.24 58.22
C SER A 4 -7.74 4.04 56.92
N ARG A 5 -8.47 5.15 56.93
CA ARG A 5 -8.32 6.30 56.03
C ARG A 5 -7.44 7.34 56.72
N SER A 6 -6.60 8.07 55.97
CA SER A 6 -6.18 9.48 56.18
C SER A 6 -5.31 9.87 54.97
N ILE A 7 -5.68 10.78 54.07
CA ILE A 7 -5.82 12.26 54.13
C ILE A 7 -4.47 13.01 54.21
N GLY A 8 -4.30 13.95 53.27
CA GLY A 8 -3.35 15.06 53.30
C GLY A 8 -2.19 14.85 52.34
N GLY A 9 -1.77 15.79 51.50
CA GLY A 9 -1.93 17.24 51.51
C GLY A 9 -0.69 17.75 50.75
N GLY A 10 -0.90 18.60 49.74
CA GLY A 10 0.15 18.88 48.75
C GLY A 10 1.35 19.67 49.26
N SER A 11 2.39 19.77 48.42
CA SER A 11 3.20 20.99 48.24
C SER A 11 4.09 20.86 47.01
N ARG A 12 4.37 22.02 46.42
CA ARG A 12 4.92 22.29 45.09
C ARG A 12 6.46 22.38 45.10
N LYS A 13 7.02 22.36 43.86
CA LYS A 13 8.35 22.87 43.41
C LYS A 13 9.55 21.94 43.73
N LEU A 14 10.59 21.75 42.90
CA LEU A 14 11.20 22.57 41.85
C LEU A 14 11.71 21.74 40.65
N TYR A 15 11.83 22.44 39.53
CA TYR A 15 12.45 22.09 38.25
C TYR A 15 13.85 21.49 38.36
N HIS A 16 14.12 20.43 37.60
CA HIS A 16 15.29 20.29 36.74
C HIS A 16 14.88 19.36 35.58
N HIS A 17 14.58 19.94 34.44
CA HIS A 17 14.45 19.20 33.19
C HIS A 17 15.20 20.00 32.15
N ASP A 18 16.46 19.65 31.96
CA ASP A 18 17.17 19.95 30.73
C ASP A 18 16.69 18.92 29.68
N PRO A 19 16.20 19.38 28.52
CA PRO A 19 16.40 18.59 27.33
C PRO A 19 16.91 19.48 26.21
N ASP A 20 18.22 19.45 25.99
CA ASP A 20 18.78 19.84 24.72
C ASP A 20 19.74 18.75 24.24
N THR A 21 19.31 17.98 23.24
CA THR A 21 19.94 17.97 21.90
C THR A 21 19.60 16.66 21.18
N GLY A 22 18.76 16.78 20.14
CA GLY A 22 19.06 16.22 18.83
C GLY A 22 18.63 14.80 18.47
N GLY A 23 17.76 14.69 17.45
CA GLY A 23 17.82 13.56 16.51
C GLY A 23 16.50 13.10 15.89
N GLY A 24 16.06 13.77 14.81
CA GLY A 24 15.20 13.25 13.73
C GLY A 24 13.75 12.90 14.10
N GLY A 25 12.74 13.69 13.76
CA GLY A 25 12.32 13.94 12.38
C GLY A 25 11.75 12.65 11.78
N SER A 26 10.45 12.36 11.79
CA SER A 26 9.48 13.12 10.99
C SER A 26 8.04 12.92 11.47
N THR A 27 7.33 14.03 11.42
CA THR A 27 5.94 14.26 11.74
C THR A 27 4.96 13.50 10.83
N LYS A 28 3.86 13.07 11.46
CA LYS A 28 2.57 12.70 10.87
C LYS A 28 2.24 13.57 9.65
N LYS A 29 1.91 12.98 8.51
CA LYS A 29 1.21 13.67 7.41
C LYS A 29 -0.04 12.88 7.00
N SER A 30 -1.15 13.39 7.50
CA SER A 30 -2.49 13.50 6.92
C SER A 30 -2.89 12.48 5.85
N VAL A 31 -3.89 11.67 6.21
CA VAL A 31 -4.80 11.00 5.28
C VAL A 31 -5.64 12.09 4.59
N ASP A 32 -5.27 12.46 3.38
CA ASP A 32 -6.13 13.29 2.53
C ASP A 32 -7.07 12.37 1.75
N LYS A 33 -8.36 12.46 2.08
CA LYS A 33 -9.44 11.94 1.24
C LYS A 33 -9.66 12.94 0.12
N SER A 34 -9.08 12.67 -1.05
CA SER A 34 -9.43 13.38 -2.27
C SER A 34 -10.45 12.55 -3.03
N SER A 35 -11.71 12.97 -2.97
CA SER A 35 -12.70 12.65 -4.00
C SER A 35 -12.32 13.44 -5.24
N ASP A 36 -11.93 12.78 -6.32
CA ASP A 36 -11.82 13.42 -7.62
C ASP A 36 -12.27 12.43 -8.70
N ASP A 37 -13.51 12.61 -9.15
CA ASP A 37 -14.03 12.07 -10.41
C ASP A 37 -13.38 12.86 -11.56
N GLY A 38 -12.16 12.47 -11.91
CA GLY A 38 -11.38 13.06 -12.99
C GLY A 38 -10.71 12.00 -13.84
N VAL A 39 -11.34 11.60 -14.95
CA VAL A 39 -10.69 10.76 -15.97
C VAL A 39 -9.61 11.60 -16.66
N GLN A 40 -8.38 11.56 -16.14
CA GLN A 40 -7.20 12.13 -16.79
C GLN A 40 -6.56 11.11 -17.72
N TYR A 41 -6.64 11.35 -19.03
CA TYR A 41 -5.81 10.67 -20.03
C TYR A 41 -4.47 11.40 -20.10
N GLY A 42 -3.47 10.98 -19.31
CA GLY A 42 -2.17 11.64 -19.25
C GLY A 42 -1.03 10.70 -18.86
N LYS A 43 0.00 10.66 -19.71
CA LYS A 43 1.35 10.05 -19.56
C LYS A 43 1.40 8.59 -19.09
N GLU A 44 2.08 7.75 -19.87
CA GLU A 44 2.46 6.39 -19.46
C GLU A 44 3.42 6.47 -18.27
N GLU A 45 2.89 6.64 -17.06
CA GLU A 45 3.68 6.66 -15.83
C GLU A 45 4.09 5.22 -15.50
N ILE A 46 5.42 5.00 -15.49
CA ILE A 46 5.98 3.75 -15.02
C ILE A 46 5.92 3.78 -13.50
N LYS A 47 5.09 2.90 -12.94
CA LYS A 47 4.99 2.66 -11.50
C LYS A 47 6.31 2.09 -10.96
N ASN A 48 6.61 2.33 -9.68
CA ASN A 48 7.70 1.65 -8.99
C ASN A 48 7.17 0.47 -8.18
N ASP A 49 7.99 -0.57 -8.08
CA ASP A 49 7.79 -1.74 -7.22
C ASP A 49 8.06 -1.40 -5.74
N PHE A 50 7.88 -2.37 -4.84
CA PHE A 50 8.09 -2.15 -3.40
C PHE A 50 9.56 -1.91 -3.00
N ASP A 51 10.51 -2.29 -3.86
CA ASP A 51 11.93 -1.95 -3.69
C ASP A 51 12.25 -0.53 -4.20
N GLY A 52 11.25 0.18 -4.74
CA GLY A 52 11.41 1.50 -5.33
C GLY A 52 12.01 1.49 -6.74
N LYS A 53 12.10 0.32 -7.39
CA LYS A 53 12.59 0.19 -8.77
C LYS A 53 11.43 0.33 -9.75
N PRO A 54 11.62 0.99 -10.90
CA PRO A 54 10.57 1.10 -11.90
C PRO A 54 10.22 -0.28 -12.48
N TYR A 55 8.93 -0.50 -12.72
CA TYR A 55 8.46 -1.59 -13.54
C TYR A 55 8.98 -1.47 -14.97
N THR A 56 8.99 -2.57 -15.72
CA THR A 56 9.48 -2.58 -17.10
C THR A 56 8.48 -1.95 -18.06
N TYR A 57 7.19 -2.10 -17.75
CA TYR A 57 6.08 -1.67 -18.60
C TYR A 57 5.21 -0.61 -17.90
N PRO A 58 4.59 0.31 -18.64
CA PRO A 58 3.62 1.23 -18.06
C PRO A 58 2.38 0.49 -17.55
N GLU A 59 1.82 0.95 -16.43
CA GLU A 59 0.64 0.31 -15.84
C GLU A 59 -0.60 0.56 -16.71
N LEU A 60 -1.34 -0.49 -17.01
CA LEU A 60 -2.65 -0.42 -17.61
C LEU A 60 -3.66 0.01 -16.54
N HIS A 61 -4.22 1.20 -16.69
CA HIS A 61 -5.24 1.69 -15.78
C HIS A 61 -6.55 0.89 -15.95
N LEU A 62 -6.88 0.08 -14.94
CA LEU A 62 -8.12 -0.69 -14.90
C LEU A 62 -9.15 -0.02 -13.99
N PRO A 63 -10.46 -0.19 -14.27
CA PRO A 63 -11.50 0.22 -13.33
C PRO A 63 -11.27 -0.41 -11.96
N LYS A 64 -11.38 0.37 -10.88
CA LYS A 64 -11.06 -0.06 -9.49
C LYS A 64 -11.65 -1.42 -9.10
N LYS A 65 -12.91 -1.66 -9.48
CA LYS A 65 -13.61 -2.94 -9.21
C LYS A 65 -12.97 -4.11 -9.95
N GLU A 66 -12.60 -3.90 -11.20
CA GLU A 66 -11.93 -4.91 -12.03
C GLU A 66 -10.54 -5.20 -11.49
N TYR A 67 -9.75 -4.15 -11.25
CA TYR A 67 -8.41 -4.25 -10.69
C TYR A 67 -8.39 -5.08 -9.39
N GLY A 68 -9.24 -4.72 -8.42
CA GLY A 68 -9.30 -5.44 -7.15
C GLY A 68 -9.68 -6.91 -7.29
N THR A 69 -10.51 -7.25 -8.29
CA THR A 69 -10.87 -8.64 -8.58
C THR A 69 -9.68 -9.41 -9.17
N VAL A 70 -8.99 -8.80 -10.15
CA VAL A 70 -7.86 -9.43 -10.84
C VAL A 70 -6.68 -9.64 -9.89
N ILE A 71 -6.30 -8.62 -9.12
CA ILE A 71 -5.19 -8.72 -8.15
C ILE A 71 -5.47 -9.81 -7.12
N ARG A 72 -6.68 -9.86 -6.57
CA ARG A 72 -7.02 -10.90 -5.59
C ARG A 72 -6.92 -12.31 -6.18
N GLN A 73 -7.36 -12.50 -7.43
CA GLN A 73 -7.21 -13.79 -8.10
C GLN A 73 -5.74 -14.12 -8.41
N ILE A 74 -4.91 -13.12 -8.71
CA ILE A 74 -3.47 -13.32 -8.88
C ILE A 74 -2.83 -13.75 -7.55
N ASP A 75 -3.18 -13.08 -6.44
CA ASP A 75 -2.69 -13.43 -5.10
C ASP A 75 -3.06 -14.86 -4.70
N ASP A 76 -4.34 -15.24 -4.88
CA ASP A 76 -4.82 -16.60 -4.59
C ASP A 76 -4.04 -17.67 -5.38
N ASN A 77 -3.52 -17.31 -6.56
CA ASN A 77 -2.74 -18.19 -7.42
C ASN A 77 -1.21 -17.99 -7.30
N TYR A 78 -0.73 -17.05 -6.49
CA TYR A 78 0.67 -16.62 -6.52
C TYR A 78 1.63 -17.77 -6.22
N GLU A 79 1.46 -18.40 -5.05
CA GLU A 79 2.33 -19.48 -4.58
C GLU A 79 2.37 -20.68 -5.53
N SER A 80 1.25 -20.97 -6.21
CA SER A 80 1.13 -22.14 -7.07
C SER A 80 1.51 -21.90 -8.53
N LYS A 81 1.31 -20.70 -9.07
CA LYS A 81 1.47 -20.42 -10.51
C LYS A 81 2.50 -19.36 -10.85
N TYR A 82 2.73 -18.38 -9.96
CA TYR A 82 3.44 -17.15 -10.31
C TYR A 82 4.75 -16.95 -9.53
N LYS A 83 4.93 -17.63 -8.40
CA LYS A 83 6.16 -17.56 -7.61
C LYS A 83 7.40 -17.88 -8.45
N GLY A 84 8.40 -17.00 -8.37
CA GLY A 84 9.66 -17.12 -9.10
C GLY A 84 9.60 -16.74 -10.58
N LYS A 85 8.44 -16.32 -11.11
CA LYS A 85 8.30 -15.81 -12.47
C LYS A 85 8.34 -14.29 -12.47
N SER A 86 8.82 -13.70 -13.56
CA SER A 86 8.83 -12.24 -13.77
C SER A 86 7.61 -11.75 -14.55
N ILE A 87 6.95 -12.61 -15.33
CA ILE A 87 5.77 -12.28 -16.13
C ILE A 87 4.69 -13.34 -15.91
N GLY A 88 3.46 -12.89 -15.68
CA GLY A 88 2.29 -13.72 -15.50
C GLY A 88 1.21 -13.45 -16.54
N PHE A 89 0.39 -14.47 -16.75
CA PHE A 89 -0.86 -14.38 -17.50
C PHE A 89 -1.98 -14.86 -16.58
N HIS A 90 -3.03 -14.06 -16.47
CA HIS A 90 -4.21 -14.40 -15.70
C HIS A 90 -5.44 -14.30 -16.60
N SER A 91 -6.14 -15.42 -16.79
CA SER A 91 -7.33 -15.46 -17.62
C SER A 91 -8.57 -15.50 -16.75
N THR A 92 -9.51 -14.62 -17.05
CA THR A 92 -10.89 -14.64 -16.56
C THR A 92 -11.79 -15.25 -17.64
N SER A 93 -13.10 -15.25 -17.45
CA SER A 93 -14.03 -15.72 -18.49
C SER A 93 -14.04 -14.82 -19.74
N LYS A 94 -13.75 -13.52 -19.60
CA LYS A 94 -13.88 -12.54 -20.69
C LYS A 94 -12.56 -11.99 -21.21
N TYR A 95 -11.56 -11.92 -20.35
CA TYR A 95 -10.30 -11.25 -20.64
C TYR A 95 -9.13 -12.05 -20.11
N THR A 96 -7.98 -11.90 -20.78
CA THR A 96 -6.69 -12.31 -20.27
C THR A 96 -5.85 -11.08 -20.00
N TYR A 97 -5.21 -11.08 -18.84
CA TYR A 97 -4.36 -10.02 -18.32
C TYR A 97 -2.92 -10.50 -18.35
N LYS A 98 -2.02 -9.64 -18.83
CA LYS A 98 -0.57 -9.84 -18.72
C LYS A 98 -0.01 -8.84 -17.73
N PHE A 99 0.83 -9.34 -16.84
CA PHE A 99 1.36 -8.55 -15.73
C PHE A 99 2.80 -8.94 -15.42
N GLU A 100 3.53 -7.96 -14.89
CA GLU A 100 4.87 -8.14 -14.35
C GLU A 100 4.76 -8.49 -12.87
N ILE A 101 5.63 -9.40 -12.43
CA ILE A 101 5.65 -9.95 -11.07
C ILE A 101 7.00 -9.58 -10.45
N ARG A 102 6.95 -8.82 -9.35
CA ARG A 102 8.13 -8.49 -8.54
C ARG A 102 8.14 -9.22 -7.20
N GLY A 103 6.96 -9.54 -6.69
CA GLY A 103 6.77 -10.28 -5.45
C GLY A 103 5.30 -10.59 -5.22
N TYR A 104 4.99 -11.19 -4.07
CA TYR A 104 3.61 -11.32 -3.62
C TYR A 104 3.02 -9.93 -3.37
N ASN A 105 1.82 -9.67 -3.91
CA ASN A 105 1.13 -8.38 -3.88
C ASN A 105 1.91 -7.22 -4.55
N ASP A 106 2.96 -7.52 -5.31
CA ASP A 106 3.76 -6.52 -6.04
C ASP A 106 3.73 -6.87 -7.54
N TYR A 107 2.69 -6.35 -8.18
CA TYR A 107 2.41 -6.58 -9.59
C TYR A 107 2.12 -5.29 -10.35
N ASN A 108 2.38 -5.36 -11.65
CA ASN A 108 2.03 -4.32 -12.61
C ASN A 108 1.32 -4.94 -13.81
N ILE A 109 0.01 -4.73 -13.89
CA ILE A 109 -0.78 -5.18 -15.06
C ILE A 109 -0.53 -4.17 -16.17
N PHE A 110 -0.05 -4.62 -17.33
CA PHE A 110 0.31 -3.73 -18.43
C PHE A 110 -0.38 -4.07 -19.76
N SER A 111 -1.14 -5.17 -19.81
CA SER A 111 -1.90 -5.54 -21.01
C SER A 111 -3.15 -6.35 -20.68
N LYS A 112 -4.19 -6.17 -21.50
CA LYS A 112 -5.46 -6.87 -21.42
C LYS A 112 -6.01 -7.10 -22.83
N TRP A 113 -6.47 -8.30 -23.13
CA TRP A 113 -7.21 -8.61 -24.36
C TRP A 113 -8.41 -9.49 -24.07
N LYS A 114 -9.41 -9.44 -24.96
CA LYS A 114 -10.61 -10.26 -24.86
C LYS A 114 -10.27 -11.70 -25.24
N ASN A 115 -10.85 -12.66 -24.53
CA ASN A 115 -10.82 -14.06 -24.95
C ASN A 115 -11.80 -14.22 -26.11
N ASP A 116 -11.37 -14.86 -27.19
CA ASP A 116 -12.22 -15.21 -28.33
C ASP A 116 -13.12 -16.40 -28.00
#